data_AF-A0A1Y5DVR4-F1
#
_entry.id   AF-A0A1Y5DVR4-F1
#
_cell.length_a   1.000
_cell.length_b   1.000
_cell.length_c   1.000
_cell.angle_alpha   90.00
_cell.angle_beta   90.00
_cell.angle_gamma   90.00
#
_symmetry.space_group_name_H-M   'P 1'
#
loop_
_entity.id
_entity.type
_entity.pdbx_description
1 polymer ?
#
loop_
_entity_poly.entity_id
_entity_poly.type
_entity_poly.pdbx_seq_one_letter_code
_entity_poly.pdbx_strand_id
1 'polypeptide(L)'
;KKVIDSVLASPRSIKRIITASVDFIAVVFALWLAFALRFSEIYIPPQSQWWIFLIGPVIAIPVFMKFGLYRAIIRYLGMRAIWTVVQATLLYTILFAVVVLISNIEGVPRTVYGIQFLLLLMLAG
;
A
#
# COMPACT_ATOMS: atom_id res chain seq x y z
N LYS A 1 -7.07 22.10 -20.79
CA LYS A 1 -5.61 22.01 -21.01
C LYS A 1 -4.79 22.72 -19.93
N LYS A 2 -5.06 24.00 -19.59
CA LYS A 2 -4.36 24.77 -18.52
C LYS A 2 -4.28 24.11 -17.12
N VAL A 3 -5.26 23.28 -16.74
CA VAL A 3 -5.27 22.57 -15.44
C VAL A 3 -4.26 21.41 -15.42
N ILE A 4 -4.02 20.78 -16.57
CA ILE A 4 -3.10 19.64 -16.70
C ILE A 4 -1.66 20.14 -16.62
N ASP A 5 -1.37 21.28 -17.24
CA ASP A 5 -0.04 21.89 -17.26
C ASP A 5 0.37 22.42 -15.87
N SER A 6 -0.58 22.88 -15.04
CA SER A 6 -0.31 23.29 -13.66
C SER A 6 0.00 22.12 -12.72
N VAL A 7 -0.49 20.91 -13.02
CA VAL A 7 -0.16 19.68 -12.28
C VAL A 7 1.20 19.15 -12.73
N LEU A 8 1.56 19.35 -14.00
CA LEU A 8 2.86 18.98 -14.57
C LEU A 8 3.98 19.98 -14.28
N ALA A 9 3.67 21.24 -13.94
CA ALA A 9 4.66 22.28 -13.69
C ALA A 9 5.37 22.20 -12.33
N SER A 10 4.93 21.33 -11.41
CA SER A 10 5.61 21.17 -10.13
C SER A 10 6.45 19.89 -10.12
N PRO A 11 7.80 19.96 -10.05
CA PRO A 11 8.65 18.79 -9.87
C PRO A 11 8.35 18.00 -8.59
N ARG A 12 7.49 18.52 -7.71
CA ARG A 12 6.99 17.83 -6.50
C ARG A 12 5.74 16.99 -6.76
N SER A 13 4.92 17.31 -7.77
CA SER A 13 3.70 16.56 -8.11
C SER A 13 4.02 15.33 -8.96
N ILE A 14 4.95 15.46 -9.91
CA ILE A 14 5.35 14.33 -10.79
C ILE A 14 5.97 13.20 -9.97
N LYS A 15 6.96 13.47 -9.09
CA LYS A 15 7.52 12.37 -8.29
C LYS A 15 6.50 11.80 -7.31
N ARG A 16 5.49 12.58 -6.88
CA ARG A 16 4.40 12.08 -6.02
C ARG A 16 3.51 11.09 -6.77
N ILE A 17 3.21 11.34 -8.05
CA ILE A 17 2.45 10.41 -8.90
C ILE A 17 3.26 9.14 -9.16
N ILE A 18 4.55 9.28 -9.46
CA ILE A 18 5.45 8.12 -9.68
C ILE A 18 5.50 7.26 -8.42
N THR A 19 5.78 7.84 -7.26
CA THR A 19 5.83 7.08 -5.99
C THR A 19 4.48 6.48 -5.64
N ALA A 20 3.37 7.21 -5.81
CA ALA A 20 2.04 6.66 -5.56
C ALA A 20 1.70 5.49 -6.51
N SER A 21 2.22 5.51 -7.74
CA SER A 21 2.03 4.41 -8.70
C SER A 21 2.87 3.19 -8.31
N VAL A 22 4.10 3.39 -7.85
CA VAL A 22 4.96 2.33 -7.29
C VAL A 22 4.32 1.73 -6.04
N ASP A 23 3.83 2.57 -5.13
CA ASP A 23 3.15 2.14 -3.91
C ASP A 23 1.86 1.38 -4.23
N PHE A 24 1.08 1.84 -5.23
CA PHE A 24 -0.10 1.13 -5.71
C PHE A 24 0.25 -0.28 -6.16
N ILE A 25 1.25 -0.41 -7.04
CA ILE A 25 1.71 -1.71 -7.55
C ILE A 25 2.24 -2.57 -6.40
N ALA A 26 3.05 -2.01 -5.51
CA ALA A 26 3.61 -2.72 -4.36
C ALA A 26 2.51 -3.24 -3.42
N VAL A 27 1.48 -2.46 -3.14
CA VAL A 27 0.36 -2.85 -2.27
C VAL A 27 -0.49 -3.94 -2.90
N VAL A 28 -0.84 -3.80 -4.18
CA VAL A 28 -1.59 -4.83 -4.92
C VAL A 28 -0.78 -6.11 -5.01
N PHE A 29 0.51 -6.02 -5.35
CA PHE A 29 1.40 -7.15 -5.48
C PHE A 29 1.64 -7.85 -4.13
N ALA A 30 1.87 -7.08 -3.06
CA ALA A 30 2.03 -7.63 -1.71
C ALA A 30 0.76 -8.34 -1.23
N LEU A 31 -0.43 -7.78 -1.53
CA LEU A 31 -1.69 -8.43 -1.20
C LEU A 31 -1.86 -9.74 -1.99
N TRP A 32 -1.60 -9.72 -3.29
CA TRP A 32 -1.68 -10.90 -4.15
C TRP A 32 -0.71 -11.99 -3.68
N LEU A 33 0.54 -11.61 -3.39
CA LEU A 33 1.56 -12.52 -2.89
C LEU A 33 1.20 -13.05 -1.49
N ALA A 34 0.59 -12.24 -0.62
CA ALA A 34 0.11 -12.70 0.68
C ALA A 34 -0.97 -13.78 0.55
N PHE A 35 -1.89 -13.66 -0.41
CA PHE A 35 -2.85 -14.72 -0.72
C PHE A 35 -2.18 -15.95 -1.31
N ALA A 36 -1.27 -15.78 -2.26
CA ALA A 36 -0.54 -16.89 -2.87
C ALA A 36 0.26 -17.70 -1.83
N LEU A 37 0.99 -17.01 -0.94
CA LEU A 37 1.72 -17.62 0.17
C LEU A 37 0.78 -18.26 1.20
N ARG A 38 -0.41 -17.69 1.41
CA ARG A 38 -1.38 -18.22 2.37
C ARG A 38 -2.01 -19.53 1.91
N PHE A 39 -2.32 -19.64 0.63
CA PHE A 39 -2.90 -20.83 0.02
C PHE A 39 -1.86 -21.81 -0.53
N SER A 40 -0.57 -21.43 -0.48
CA SER A 40 0.55 -22.21 -1.06
C SER A 40 0.36 -22.52 -2.54
N GLU A 41 -0.42 -21.71 -3.25
CA GLU A 41 -0.79 -21.89 -4.66
C GLU A 41 -0.88 -20.53 -5.37
N ILE A 42 -0.86 -20.54 -6.70
CA ILE A 42 -1.09 -19.32 -7.48
C ILE A 42 -2.54 -18.88 -7.29
N TYR A 43 -2.72 -17.81 -6.54
CA TYR A 43 -4.05 -17.33 -6.18
C TYR A 43 -4.69 -16.54 -7.33
N ILE A 44 -5.86 -17.00 -7.79
CA ILE A 44 -6.72 -16.28 -8.72
C ILE A 44 -7.91 -15.73 -7.92
N PRO A 45 -7.97 -14.41 -7.68
CA PRO A 45 -9.02 -13.84 -6.84
C PRO A 45 -10.39 -13.96 -7.51
N PRO A 46 -11.41 -14.46 -6.80
CA PRO A 46 -12.78 -14.46 -7.30
C PRO A 46 -13.28 -13.02 -7.45
N GLN A 47 -14.26 -12.81 -8.34
CA GLN A 47 -14.78 -11.47 -8.65
C GLN A 47 -15.31 -10.73 -7.41
N SER A 48 -15.83 -11.46 -6.42
CA SER A 48 -16.27 -10.93 -5.13
C SER A 48 -15.16 -10.30 -4.29
N GLN A 49 -13.89 -10.58 -4.59
CA GLN A 49 -12.73 -10.06 -3.85
C GLN A 49 -11.95 -8.98 -4.61
N TRP A 50 -12.30 -8.67 -5.86
CA TRP A 50 -11.57 -7.66 -6.64
C TRP A 50 -11.59 -6.27 -6.00
N TRP A 51 -12.67 -5.92 -5.31
CA TRP A 51 -12.75 -4.64 -4.60
C TRP A 51 -11.72 -4.54 -3.46
N ILE A 52 -11.26 -5.66 -2.90
CA ILE A 52 -10.23 -5.69 -1.85
C ILE A 52 -8.88 -5.20 -2.43
N PHE A 53 -8.58 -5.58 -3.67
CA PHE A 53 -7.39 -5.12 -4.38
C PHE A 53 -7.47 -3.65 -4.76
N LEU A 54 -8.67 -3.07 -4.85
CA LEU A 54 -8.88 -1.64 -5.07
C LEU A 54 -8.84 -0.84 -3.76
N ILE A 55 -9.46 -1.35 -2.70
CA ILE A 55 -9.52 -0.65 -1.41
C ILE A 55 -8.14 -0.56 -0.76
N GLY A 56 -7.28 -1.58 -0.94
CA GLY A 56 -5.92 -1.60 -0.41
C GLY A 56 -5.13 -0.36 -0.81
N PRO A 57 -4.89 -0.10 -2.10
CA PRO A 57 -4.20 1.10 -2.54
C PRO A 57 -4.91 2.41 -2.20
N VAL A 58 -6.25 2.43 -2.23
CA VAL A 58 -7.04 3.62 -1.85
C VAL A 58 -6.78 4.02 -0.39
N ILE A 59 -6.51 3.07 0.50
CA ILE A 59 -6.13 3.33 1.90
C ILE A 59 -4.61 3.57 2.02
N ALA A 60 -3.78 2.80 1.32
CA ALA A 60 -2.33 2.89 1.42
C ALA A 60 -1.79 4.24 0.94
N ILE A 61 -2.25 4.73 -0.21
CA ILE A 61 -1.80 5.98 -0.82
C ILE A 61 -1.93 7.18 0.14
N PRO A 62 -3.11 7.48 0.73
CA PRO A 62 -3.22 8.60 1.68
C PRO A 62 -2.41 8.39 2.96
N VAL A 63 -2.23 7.15 3.43
CA VAL A 63 -1.40 6.84 4.60
C VAL A 63 0.08 7.12 4.29
N PHE A 64 0.64 6.54 3.24
CA PHE A 64 2.04 6.74 2.86
C PHE A 64 2.36 8.19 2.49
N MET A 65 1.39 8.90 1.87
CA MET A 65 1.52 10.33 1.62
C MET A 65 1.55 11.16 2.92
N LYS A 66 0.74 10.83 3.93
CA LYS A 66 0.72 11.54 5.22
C LYS A 66 1.98 11.29 6.05
N PHE A 67 2.46 10.05 6.08
CA PHE A 67 3.68 9.68 6.80
C PHE A 67 4.95 10.24 6.16
N GLY A 68 4.84 10.78 4.94
CA GLY A 68 5.93 11.55 4.35
C GLY A 68 7.14 10.69 4.02
N LEU A 69 6.93 9.43 3.59
CA LEU A 69 7.95 8.63 2.88
C LEU A 69 8.62 9.46 1.77
N TYR A 70 7.85 10.37 1.16
CA TYR A 70 8.30 11.32 0.17
C TYR A 70 9.31 12.38 0.68
N ARG A 71 9.22 12.80 1.95
CA ARG A 71 10.23 13.67 2.59
C ARG A 71 11.44 12.88 3.08
N ALA A 72 11.27 11.61 3.43
CA ALA A 72 12.34 10.74 3.93
C ALA A 72 13.41 10.48 2.86
N ILE A 73 13.01 10.28 1.60
CA ILE A 73 13.95 10.06 0.47
C ILE A 73 14.93 11.23 0.28
N ILE A 74 14.51 12.47 0.56
CA ILE A 74 15.31 13.68 0.29
C ILE A 74 16.06 14.16 1.55
N ARG A 75 15.73 13.65 2.74
CA ARG A 75 16.34 14.12 3.99
C ARG A 75 16.57 12.97 4.98
N TYR A 76 17.80 12.46 4.94
CA TYR A 76 18.41 11.42 5.79
C TYR A 76 17.93 9.99 5.54
N LEU A 77 18.74 9.24 4.77
CA LEU A 77 18.83 7.79 4.91
C LEU A 77 19.37 7.49 6.30
N GLY A 78 18.49 7.21 7.25
CA GLY A 78 18.86 6.93 8.63
C GLY A 78 17.73 6.25 9.37
N MET A 79 17.97 5.92 10.63
CA MET A 79 17.09 5.05 11.43
C MET A 79 15.63 5.55 11.57
N ARG A 80 15.40 6.86 11.38
CA ARG A 80 14.07 7.47 11.39
C ARG A 80 13.22 7.11 10.17
N ALA A 81 13.83 6.84 9.01
CA ALA A 81 13.10 6.46 7.80
C ALA A 81 12.42 5.11 7.99
N ILE A 82 13.16 4.10 8.45
CA ILE A 82 12.64 2.75 8.73
C ILE A 82 11.50 2.81 9.74
N TRP A 83 11.65 3.56 10.83
CA TRP A 83 10.55 3.73 11.80
C TRP A 83 9.30 4.36 11.19
N THR A 84 9.48 5.32 10.27
CA THR A 84 8.37 5.94 9.55
C THR A 84 7.65 4.93 8.66
N VAL A 85 8.39 4.07 7.94
CA VAL A 85 7.82 2.99 7.13
C VAL A 85 7.06 2.01 8.02
N VAL A 86 7.65 1.57 9.13
CA VAL A 86 7.00 0.64 10.07
C VAL A 86 5.68 1.21 10.58
N GLN A 87 5.65 2.47 11.03
CA GLN A 87 4.44 3.10 11.52
C GLN A 87 3.38 3.29 10.42
N ALA A 88 3.81 3.69 9.22
CA ALA A 88 2.91 3.88 8.09
C ALA A 88 2.27 2.55 7.63
N THR A 89 3.08 1.51 7.47
CA THR A 89 2.63 0.17 7.09
C THR A 89 1.74 -0.43 8.18
N LEU A 90 2.06 -0.24 9.46
CA LEU A 90 1.22 -0.70 10.56
C LEU A 90 -0.16 -0.03 10.55
N LEU A 91 -0.19 1.29 10.41
CA LEU A 91 -1.46 2.03 10.33
C LEU A 91 -2.28 1.58 9.12
N TYR A 92 -1.63 1.44 7.96
CA TYR A 92 -2.27 0.91 6.75
C TYR A 92 -2.89 -0.47 7.01
N THR A 93 -2.12 -1.41 7.56
CA THR A 93 -2.59 -2.78 7.81
C THR A 93 -3.78 -2.81 8.76
N ILE A 94 -3.76 -1.98 9.82
CA ILE A 94 -4.88 -1.89 10.77
C ILE A 94 -6.13 -1.34 10.06
N LEU A 95 -6.01 -0.24 9.33
CA LEU A 95 -7.14 0.37 8.61
C LEU A 95 -7.72 -0.59 7.57
N PHE A 96 -6.86 -1.24 6.79
CA PHE A 96 -7.26 -2.22 5.79
C PHE A 96 -7.94 -3.43 6.43
N ALA A 97 -7.37 -3.99 7.51
CA ALA A 97 -7.98 -5.11 8.23
C ALA A 97 -9.35 -4.74 8.79
N VAL A 98 -9.52 -3.54 9.38
CA VAL A 98 -10.83 -3.08 9.88
C VAL A 98 -11.86 -3.00 8.75
N VAL A 99 -11.50 -2.42 7.61
CA VAL A 99 -12.42 -2.29 6.47
C VAL A 99 -12.83 -3.66 5.93
N VAL A 100 -11.89 -4.60 5.78
CA VAL A 100 -12.19 -5.94 5.29
C VAL A 100 -12.99 -6.75 6.33
N LEU A 101 -12.70 -6.62 7.62
CA LEU A 101 -13.46 -7.31 8.67
C LEU A 101 -14.91 -6.81 8.75
N ILE A 102 -15.15 -5.51 8.60
CA ILE A 102 -16.52 -4.94 8.60
C ILE A 102 -17.28 -5.37 7.34
N SER A 103 -16.59 -5.55 6.21
CA SER A 103 -17.23 -5.99 4.96
C SER A 103 -17.78 -7.42 5.00
N ASN A 104 -17.45 -8.18 6.04
CA ASN A 104 -17.95 -9.54 6.32
C ASN A 104 -17.80 -10.52 5.13
N ILE A 105 -16.75 -10.33 4.33
CA ILE A 105 -16.48 -11.18 3.17
C ILE A 105 -15.81 -12.47 3.61
N GLU A 106 -16.45 -13.58 3.26
CA GLU A 106 -15.89 -14.91 3.42
C GLU A 106 -14.73 -15.13 2.44
N GLY A 107 -13.68 -15.82 2.90
CA GLY A 107 -12.55 -16.20 2.06
C GLY A 107 -11.31 -15.29 2.15
N VAL A 108 -11.25 -14.35 3.11
CA VAL A 108 -10.01 -13.63 3.46
C VAL A 108 -9.45 -14.16 4.78
N PRO A 109 -8.39 -15.02 4.75
CA PRO A 109 -7.78 -15.50 5.98
C PRO A 109 -7.13 -14.36 6.76
N ARG A 110 -7.35 -14.31 8.09
CA ARG A 110 -6.81 -13.25 8.96
C ARG A 110 -5.28 -13.15 8.96
N THR A 111 -4.60 -14.23 8.59
CA THR A 111 -3.13 -14.27 8.45
C THR A 111 -2.62 -13.49 7.24
N VAL A 112 -3.46 -13.24 6.22
CA VAL A 112 -3.08 -12.46 5.02
C VAL A 112 -2.68 -11.04 5.41
N TYR A 113 -3.35 -10.43 6.39
CA TYR A 113 -3.00 -9.08 6.87
C TYR A 113 -1.57 -9.02 7.42
N GLY A 114 -1.17 -10.04 8.18
CA GLY A 114 0.18 -10.13 8.75
C GLY A 114 1.25 -10.39 7.69
N ILE A 115 0.97 -11.28 6.73
CA ILE A 115 1.90 -11.55 5.61
C ILE A 115 2.05 -10.29 4.75
N GLN A 116 0.95 -9.61 4.43
CA GLN A 116 0.97 -8.37 3.66
C GLN A 116 1.76 -7.26 4.38
N PHE A 117 1.62 -7.13 5.70
CA PHE A 117 2.40 -6.18 6.50
C PHE A 117 3.91 -6.43 6.34
N LEU A 118 4.35 -7.69 6.49
CA LEU A 118 5.76 -8.05 6.35
C LEU A 118 6.28 -7.80 4.92
N LEU A 119 5.49 -8.19 3.91
CA LEU A 119 5.84 -7.95 2.50
C LEU A 119 5.98 -6.47 2.19
N LEU A 120 5.09 -5.63 2.71
CA LEU A 120 5.18 -4.18 2.53
C LEU A 120 6.37 -3.57 3.25
N LEU A 121 6.75 -4.07 4.43
CA LEU A 121 8.00 -3.64 5.07
C LEU A 121 9.23 -3.99 4.22
N MET A 122 9.24 -5.16 3.56
CA MET A 122 10.34 -5.57 2.70
C MET A 122 10.38 -4.81 1.36
N LEU A 123 9.22 -4.43 0.82
CA LEU A 123 9.11 -3.74 -0.48
C LEU A 123 9.27 -2.22 -0.34
N ALA A 124 8.83 -1.63 0.77
CA ALA A 124 8.82 -0.17 0.98
C ALA A 124 9.91 0.33 1.95
N GLY A 125 10.52 -0.55 2.75
CA GLY A 125 11.64 -0.25 3.65
C GLY A 125 12.97 -0.25 2.91
#